data_AF-A0A258YV14-F1
#
_entry.id   AF-A0A258YV14-F1
#
_cell.length_a   1.000
_cell.length_b   1.000
_cell.length_c   1.000
_cell.angle_alpha   90.00
_cell.angle_beta   90.00
_cell.angle_gamma   90.00
#
_symmetry.space_group_name_H-M   'P 1'
#
loop_
_entity.id
_entity.type
_entity.pdbx_description
1 polymer ?
#
loop_
_entity_poly.entity_id
_entity_poly.type
_entity_poly.pdbx_seq_one_letter_code
_entity_poly.pdbx_strand_id
1 'polypeptide(L)'
;MMEFMSTGELILLGVLTLMSIVMITFPKEAKFPFVGAFVLSMIMVITYSTHSIHLDKEFVLKRFQEGQAIECGLLRGERTLINPKSGWTYLPDTGFIKGDQIQNDPSLCNVMGEEAPEPSTIPYAFALMVELMLFFALRAVVQKQLNEEEDNNESDHE
;
A
#
# COMPACT_ATOMS: atom_id res chain seq x y z
N MET A 1 10.06 13.10 3.50
CA MET A 1 10.93 12.11 4.19
C MET A 1 10.02 10.95 4.55
N MET A 2 10.33 9.72 4.12
CA MET A 2 9.42 8.57 4.18
C MET A 2 9.11 8.15 5.63
N GLU A 3 7.98 8.61 6.18
CA GLU A 3 7.33 8.02 7.36
C GLU A 3 6.12 7.16 6.92
N PHE A 4 6.27 6.38 5.84
CA PHE A 4 5.17 5.64 5.20
C PHE A 4 5.08 4.18 5.60
N MET A 5 6.15 3.67 6.20
CA MET A 5 6.25 2.33 6.73
C MET A 5 7.32 2.37 7.80
N SER A 6 7.09 1.67 8.90
CA SER A 6 8.18 1.42 9.84
C SER A 6 9.31 0.70 9.09
N THR A 7 10.56 0.92 9.49
CA THR A 7 11.71 0.23 8.88
C THR A 7 11.52 -1.29 8.88
N GLY A 8 10.82 -1.83 9.88
CA GLY A 8 10.46 -3.24 9.96
C GLY A 8 9.50 -3.70 8.84
N GLU A 9 8.46 -2.94 8.54
CA GLU A 9 7.52 -3.26 7.46
C GLU A 9 8.18 -3.20 6.08
N LEU A 10 9.05 -2.20 5.86
CA LEU A 10 9.78 -2.06 4.60
C LEU A 10 10.72 -3.25 4.36
N ILE A 11 11.43 -3.69 5.40
CA ILE A 11 12.29 -4.88 5.35
C ILE A 11 11.44 -6.12 5.09
N LEU A 12 10.32 -6.28 5.78
CA LEU A 12 9.41 -7.41 5.60
C LEU A 12 8.88 -7.49 4.17
N LEU A 13 8.36 -6.38 3.62
CA LEU A 13 7.89 -6.34 2.24
C LEU A 13 9.02 -6.65 1.25
N GLY A 14 10.22 -6.09 1.45
CA GLY A 14 11.38 -6.38 0.61
C GLY A 14 11.76 -7.87 0.60
N VAL A 15 11.73 -8.52 1.78
CA VAL A 15 11.98 -9.96 1.90
C VAL A 15 10.88 -10.77 1.21
N LEU A 16 9.60 -10.41 1.40
CA LEU A 16 8.48 -11.10 0.76
C LEU A 16 8.53 -10.98 -0.77
N THR A 17 8.90 -9.80 -1.29
CA THR A 17 9.10 -9.60 -2.74
C THR A 17 10.21 -10.51 -3.25
N LEU A 18 11.39 -10.52 -2.62
CA LEU A 18 12.50 -11.39 -3.03
C LEU A 18 12.11 -12.88 -3.01
N MET A 19 11.43 -13.33 -1.94
CA MET A 19 10.95 -14.70 -1.85
C MET A 19 9.96 -15.04 -2.96
N SER A 20 9.07 -14.11 -3.29
CA SER A 20 8.09 -14.30 -4.37
C SER A 20 8.76 -14.43 -5.74
N ILE A 21 9.78 -13.61 -6.01
CA ILE A 21 10.59 -13.70 -7.23
C ILE A 21 11.23 -15.08 -7.32
N VAL A 22 11.89 -15.53 -6.26
CA VAL A 22 12.53 -16.86 -6.20
C VAL A 22 11.51 -17.98 -6.43
N MET A 23 10.34 -17.90 -5.81
CA MET A 23 9.26 -18.89 -5.97
C MET A 23 8.68 -18.94 -7.40
N ILE A 24 8.72 -17.83 -8.14
CA ILE A 24 8.29 -17.80 -9.54
C ILE A 24 9.38 -18.37 -10.44
N THR A 25 10.65 -18.03 -10.23
CA THR A 25 11.71 -18.32 -11.22
C THR A 25 12.30 -19.73 -11.12
N PHE A 26 12.60 -20.22 -9.93
CA PHE A 26 13.45 -21.42 -9.76
C PHE A 26 12.73 -22.77 -9.57
N PRO A 27 11.60 -22.89 -8.84
CA PRO A 27 11.02 -24.20 -8.56
C PRO A 27 10.56 -24.91 -9.81
N LYS A 28 10.85 -26.21 -9.96
CA LYS A 28 10.37 -27.03 -11.08
C LYS A 28 8.85 -27.26 -11.02
N GLU A 29 8.31 -27.42 -9.81
CA GLU A 29 6.88 -27.67 -9.62
C GLU A 29 6.03 -26.44 -9.99
N ALA A 30 4.99 -26.66 -10.80
CA ALA A 30 4.14 -25.59 -11.32
C ALA A 30 3.29 -24.86 -10.26
N LYS A 31 3.19 -25.39 -9.02
CA LYS A 31 2.39 -24.77 -7.95
C LYS A 31 3.04 -23.53 -7.32
N PHE A 32 4.38 -23.48 -7.24
CA PHE A 32 5.10 -22.39 -6.58
C PHE A 32 5.01 -21.04 -7.31
N PRO A 33 5.03 -20.97 -8.65
CA PRO A 33 4.82 -19.71 -9.37
C PRO A 33 3.50 -19.02 -9.05
N PHE A 34 2.41 -19.79 -8.87
CA PHE A 34 1.12 -19.22 -8.51
C PHE A 34 1.13 -18.65 -7.08
N VAL A 35 1.83 -19.31 -6.15
CA VAL A 35 2.00 -18.80 -4.78
C VAL A 35 2.81 -17.50 -4.79
N GLY A 36 3.93 -17.45 -5.52
CA GLY A 36 4.73 -16.23 -5.63
C GLY A 36 3.96 -15.08 -6.28
N ALA A 37 3.19 -15.35 -7.34
CA ALA A 37 2.33 -14.34 -7.98
C ALA A 37 1.23 -13.82 -7.03
N PHE A 38 0.64 -14.70 -6.21
CA PHE A 38 -0.34 -14.30 -5.21
C PHE A 38 0.27 -13.38 -4.15
N VAL A 39 1.46 -13.72 -3.64
CA VAL A 39 2.16 -12.87 -2.65
C VAL A 39 2.50 -11.50 -3.23
N LEU A 40 3.00 -11.42 -4.47
CA LEU A 40 3.24 -10.14 -5.15
C LEU A 40 1.95 -9.31 -5.30
N SER A 41 0.83 -9.94 -5.63
CA SER A 41 -0.46 -9.27 -5.71
C SER A 41 -0.86 -8.66 -4.36
N MET A 42 -0.67 -9.38 -3.25
CA MET A 42 -0.96 -8.85 -1.91
C MET A 42 -0.06 -7.67 -1.54
N ILE A 43 1.23 -7.73 -1.87
CA ILE A 43 2.17 -6.60 -1.66
C ILE A 43 1.72 -5.36 -2.43
N MET A 44 1.21 -5.55 -3.66
CA MET A 44 0.71 -4.44 -4.47
C MET A 44 -0.56 -3.82 -3.89
N VAL A 45 -1.47 -4.63 -3.33
CA VAL A 45 -2.66 -4.14 -2.61
C VAL A 45 -2.27 -3.32 -1.39
N ILE A 46 -1.29 -3.78 -0.60
CA ILE A 46 -0.78 -3.03 0.56
C ILE A 46 -0.21 -1.69 0.10
N THR A 47 0.60 -1.69 -0.97
CA THR A 47 1.20 -0.48 -1.53
C THR A 47 0.15 0.52 -2.00
N TYR A 48 -0.89 0.04 -2.69
CA TYR A 48 -2.04 0.85 -3.11
C TYR A 48 -2.77 1.47 -1.92
N SER A 49 -3.11 0.65 -0.90
CA SER A 49 -3.81 1.12 0.29
C SER A 49 -3.01 2.20 1.02
N THR A 50 -1.70 1.99 1.18
CA THR A 50 -0.82 2.98 1.82
C THR A 50 -0.75 4.27 1.02
N HIS A 51 -0.69 4.19 -0.31
CA HIS A 51 -0.71 5.38 -1.15
C HIS A 51 -2.04 6.15 -1.06
N SER A 52 -3.16 5.44 -1.03
CA SER A 52 -4.49 6.05 -0.87
C SER A 52 -4.60 6.81 0.45
N ILE A 53 -4.16 6.20 1.56
CA ILE A 53 -4.14 6.86 2.87
C ILE A 53 -3.24 8.10 2.85
N HIS A 54 -2.13 8.07 2.10
CA HIS A 54 -1.25 9.22 1.99
C HIS A 54 -1.90 10.38 1.22
N LEU A 55 -2.50 10.09 0.06
CA LEU A 55 -3.19 11.11 -0.75
C LEU A 55 -4.31 11.77 0.04
N ASP A 56 -5.05 10.98 0.81
CA ASP A 56 -6.10 11.48 1.70
C ASP A 56 -5.53 12.43 2.77
N LYS A 57 -4.47 12.02 3.49
CA LYS A 57 -3.76 12.89 4.45
C LYS A 57 -3.27 14.18 3.81
N GLU A 58 -2.65 14.10 2.63
CA GLU A 58 -2.12 15.26 1.92
C GLU A 58 -3.23 16.20 1.47
N PHE A 59 -4.34 15.64 0.96
CA PHE A 59 -5.53 16.39 0.57
C PHE A 59 -6.12 17.16 1.75
N VAL A 60 -6.36 16.49 2.88
CA VAL A 60 -6.88 17.09 4.11
C VAL A 60 -5.97 18.22 4.61
N LEU A 61 -4.65 17.98 4.66
CA LEU A 61 -3.67 18.98 5.08
C LEU A 61 -3.65 20.20 4.15
N LYS A 62 -3.69 19.98 2.85
CA LYS A 62 -3.68 21.07 1.86
C LYS A 62 -4.94 21.92 1.95
N ARG A 63 -6.12 21.29 2.03
CA ARG A 63 -7.40 21.99 2.18
C ARG A 63 -7.49 22.75 3.49
N PHE A 64 -6.90 22.22 4.57
CA PHE A 64 -6.77 22.93 5.83
C PHE A 64 -6.00 24.25 5.66
N GLN A 65 -4.83 24.19 5.02
CA GLN A 65 -3.98 25.34 4.77
C GLN A 65 -4.66 26.39 3.87
N GLU A 66 -5.53 25.95 2.96
CA GLU A 66 -6.33 26.81 2.07
C GLU A 66 -7.51 27.50 2.77
N GLY A 67 -7.77 27.19 4.04
CA GLY A 67 -8.85 27.83 4.79
C GLY A 67 -10.17 27.05 4.80
N GLN A 68 -10.19 25.81 4.32
CA GLN A 68 -11.40 24.98 4.32
C GLN A 68 -11.69 24.35 5.69
N ALA A 69 -12.97 24.11 5.95
CA ALA A 69 -13.42 23.46 7.17
C ALA A 69 -13.22 21.94 7.12
N ILE A 70 -12.73 21.37 8.21
CA ILE A 70 -12.43 19.93 8.32
C ILE A 70 -13.19 19.32 9.49
N GLU A 71 -13.77 18.15 9.28
CA GLU A 71 -14.46 17.35 10.30
C GLU A 71 -13.54 16.22 10.78
N CYS A 72 -13.08 16.26 12.03
CA CYS A 72 -12.25 15.20 12.62
C CYS A 72 -13.04 14.39 13.64
N GLY A 73 -12.87 13.06 13.60
CA GLY A 73 -13.45 12.14 14.58
C GLY A 73 -12.73 12.18 15.92
N LEU A 74 -13.48 12.21 17.03
CA LEU A 74 -12.95 11.99 18.38
C LEU A 74 -13.02 10.51 18.75
N LEU A 75 -12.10 10.05 19.60
CA LEU A 75 -11.98 8.66 20.05
C LEU A 75 -13.22 8.11 20.80
N ARG A 76 -14.25 8.95 21.04
CA ARG A 76 -15.51 8.60 21.71
C ARG A 76 -16.77 8.79 20.86
N GLY A 77 -16.64 8.99 19.56
CA GLY A 77 -17.81 9.01 18.64
C GLY A 77 -18.48 10.38 18.47
N GLU A 78 -17.81 11.46 18.86
CA GLU A 78 -18.28 12.84 18.64
C GLU A 78 -17.39 13.54 17.60
N ARG A 79 -18.00 14.40 16.78
CA ARG A 79 -17.38 15.00 15.59
C ARG A 79 -17.05 16.47 15.83
N THR A 80 -15.91 16.94 15.32
CA THR A 80 -15.44 18.33 15.57
C THR A 80 -15.09 19.04 14.27
N LEU A 81 -15.44 20.32 14.16
CA LEU A 81 -15.16 21.15 12.99
C LEU A 81 -13.98 22.10 13.23
N ILE A 82 -12.99 22.03 12.35
CA ILE A 82 -11.80 22.87 12.37
C ILE A 82 -11.94 23.95 11.29
N ASN A 83 -12.07 25.21 11.71
CA ASN A 83 -12.11 26.38 10.82
C ASN A 83 -10.76 27.12 10.87
N PRO A 84 -10.00 27.22 9.75
CA PRO A 84 -8.66 27.81 9.77
C PRO A 84 -8.63 29.33 9.96
N LYS A 85 -9.76 30.03 9.76
CA LYS A 85 -9.84 31.49 9.92
C LYS A 85 -10.17 31.96 11.33
N SER A 86 -10.81 31.11 12.14
CA SER A 86 -11.30 31.45 13.48
C SER A 86 -10.74 30.56 14.60
N GLY A 87 -9.89 29.59 14.25
CA GLY A 87 -9.48 28.54 15.19
C GLY A 87 -10.61 27.55 15.45
N TRP A 88 -10.47 26.77 16.52
CA TRP A 88 -11.46 25.77 16.94
C TRP A 88 -12.84 26.42 17.11
N THR A 89 -13.81 26.02 16.28
CA THR A 89 -15.18 26.54 16.38
C THR A 89 -16.10 25.40 16.79
N TYR A 90 -16.52 25.46 18.05
CA TYR A 90 -17.45 24.51 18.68
C TYR A 90 -18.81 24.51 17.97
N LEU A 91 -19.31 23.33 17.57
CA LEU A 91 -20.72 23.17 17.19
C LEU A 91 -21.53 22.76 18.43
N PRO A 92 -22.59 23.51 18.78
CA PRO A 92 -23.59 23.03 19.73
C PRO A 92 -24.23 21.73 19.21
N ASP A 93 -24.59 20.83 20.13
CA ASP A 93 -25.20 19.50 19.91
C ASP A 93 -24.26 18.32 19.60
N THR A 94 -22.96 18.57 19.53
CA THR A 94 -21.91 17.54 19.58
C THR A 94 -21.09 17.77 20.84
N GLY A 95 -21.21 16.86 21.82
CA GLY A 95 -20.66 17.03 23.15
C GLY A 95 -19.15 17.21 23.14
N PHE A 96 -18.67 18.05 24.05
CA PHE A 96 -17.30 18.02 24.51
C PHE A 96 -17.35 17.85 26.02
N ILE A 97 -16.69 16.83 26.56
CA ILE A 97 -16.44 16.75 27.98
C ILE A 97 -15.08 17.42 28.21
N LYS A 98 -15.02 18.35 29.15
CA LYS A 98 -13.78 19.02 29.56
C LYS A 98 -12.72 17.96 29.92
N GLY A 99 -11.73 17.76 29.06
CA GLY A 99 -10.71 16.72 29.17
C GLY A 99 -10.45 15.91 27.89
N ASP A 100 -11.29 16.04 26.86
CA ASP A 100 -11.10 15.33 25.60
C ASP A 100 -9.88 15.87 24.83
N GLN A 101 -8.98 14.97 24.44
CA GLN A 101 -7.84 15.27 23.57
C GLN A 101 -8.29 15.13 22.12
N ILE A 102 -8.07 16.18 21.34
CA ILE A 102 -8.25 16.12 19.89
C ILE A 102 -7.12 15.26 19.33
N GLN A 103 -7.47 14.15 18.70
CA GLN A 103 -6.49 13.41 17.93
C GLN A 103 -6.12 14.23 16.71
N ASN A 104 -4.96 14.87 16.76
CA ASN A 104 -4.34 15.56 15.63
C ASN A 104 -3.79 14.56 14.58
N ASP A 105 -4.52 13.47 14.30
CA ASP A 105 -4.19 12.56 13.22
C ASP A 105 -5.00 12.95 11.98
N PRO A 106 -4.36 13.50 10.93
CA PRO A 106 -5.06 13.89 9.70
C PRO A 106 -5.79 12.72 9.01
N SER A 107 -5.45 11.45 9.31
CA SER A 107 -6.19 10.29 8.77
C SER A 107 -7.55 10.05 9.40
N LEU A 108 -7.89 10.79 10.47
CA LEU A 108 -9.20 10.71 11.13
C LEU A 108 -10.08 11.92 10.81
N CYS A 109 -9.70 12.68 9.78
CA CYS A 109 -10.26 13.96 9.41
C CYS A 109 -10.73 13.95 7.95
N ASN A 110 -11.92 14.50 7.69
CA ASN A 110 -12.49 14.64 6.36
C ASN A 110 -12.72 16.12 6.03
N VAL A 111 -12.56 16.51 4.77
CA VAL A 111 -12.89 17.87 4.31
C VAL A 111 -14.40 17.98 4.13
N MET A 112 -15.03 19.01 4.71
CA MET A 112 -16.47 19.17 4.56
C MET A 112 -16.87 19.50 3.12
N GLY A 113 -17.76 18.67 2.55
CA GLY A 113 -18.33 18.93 1.23
C GLY A 113 -17.42 18.58 0.05
N GLU A 114 -16.24 18.00 0.29
CA GLU A 114 -15.35 17.48 -0.75
C GLU A 114 -14.94 16.05 -0.40
N GLU A 115 -14.98 15.16 -1.39
CA GLU A 115 -14.44 13.80 -1.25
C GLU A 115 -12.94 13.81 -1.54
N ALA A 116 -12.18 13.03 -0.77
CA ALA A 116 -10.77 12.84 -1.02
C ALA A 116 -10.54 12.17 -2.40
N PRO A 117 -9.45 12.53 -3.11
CA PRO A 117 -9.17 11.94 -4.41
C PRO A 117 -8.85 10.44 -4.26
N GLU A 118 -9.66 9.58 -4.86
CA GLU A 118 -9.35 8.15 -4.94
C GLU A 118 -8.23 7.91 -5.96
N PRO A 119 -7.12 7.23 -5.57
CA PRO A 119 -6.11 6.84 -6.55
C PRO A 119 -6.70 5.80 -7.51
N SER A 120 -6.46 6.00 -8.80
CA SER A 120 -6.83 5.02 -9.82
C SER A 120 -6.11 3.69 -9.57
N THR A 121 -6.86 2.59 -9.60
CA THR A 121 -6.33 1.22 -9.47
C THR A 121 -5.62 0.73 -10.75
N ILE A 122 -5.89 1.35 -11.89
CA ILE A 122 -5.41 0.97 -13.21
C ILE A 122 -3.87 0.92 -13.30
N PRO A 123 -3.11 1.97 -12.92
CA PRO A 123 -1.65 1.94 -13.01
C PRO A 123 -1.04 0.82 -12.14
N TYR A 124 -1.65 0.49 -11.01
CA TYR A 124 -1.16 -0.56 -10.11
C TYR A 124 -1.37 -1.95 -10.68
N ALA A 125 -2.56 -2.21 -11.24
CA ALA A 125 -2.85 -3.46 -11.92
C ALA A 125 -1.96 -3.64 -13.17
N PHE A 126 -1.74 -2.57 -13.93
CA PHE A 126 -0.86 -2.61 -15.11
C PHE A 126 0.59 -2.92 -14.72
N ALA A 127 1.12 -2.27 -13.70
CA ALA A 127 2.47 -2.53 -13.20
C ALA A 127 2.63 -4.00 -12.75
N LEU A 128 1.67 -4.53 -11.98
CA LEU A 128 1.67 -5.93 -11.55
C LEU A 128 1.66 -6.89 -12.75
N MET A 129 0.86 -6.62 -13.78
CA MET A 129 0.80 -7.47 -14.98
C MET A 129 2.13 -7.48 -15.74
N VAL A 130 2.77 -6.32 -15.90
CA VAL A 130 4.09 -6.22 -16.54
C VAL A 130 5.16 -6.96 -15.74
N GLU A 131 5.16 -6.79 -14.42
CA GLU A 131 6.10 -7.46 -13.52
C GLU A 131 5.95 -8.98 -13.55
N LEU A 132 4.71 -9.49 -13.49
CA LEU A 132 4.43 -10.92 -13.63
C LEU A 132 4.89 -11.45 -14.98
N MET A 133 4.60 -10.75 -16.08
CA MET A 133 5.06 -11.15 -17.42
C MET A 133 6.58 -11.29 -17.49
N LEU A 134 7.32 -10.35 -16.88
CA LEU A 134 8.78 -10.40 -16.82
C LEU A 134 9.27 -11.59 -16.00
N PHE A 135 8.68 -11.87 -14.83
CA PHE A 135 9.09 -13.01 -14.01
C PHE A 135 8.75 -14.36 -14.64
N PHE A 136 7.62 -14.49 -15.32
CA PHE A 136 7.29 -15.72 -16.06
C PHE A 136 8.18 -15.90 -17.30
N ALA A 137 8.55 -14.83 -17.99
CA ALA A 137 9.53 -14.90 -19.07
C ALA A 137 10.92 -15.33 -18.53
N LEU A 138 11.36 -14.74 -17.41
CA LEU A 138 12.60 -15.10 -16.75
C LEU A 138 12.59 -16.56 -16.29
N ARG A 139 11.47 -17.03 -15.73
CA ARG A 139 11.27 -18.45 -15.39
C ARG A 139 11.50 -19.34 -16.61
N ALA A 140 10.90 -19.02 -17.76
CA ALA A 140 11.04 -19.84 -18.96
C ALA A 140 12.51 -19.97 -19.40
N VAL A 141 13.29 -18.89 -19.31
CA VAL A 141 14.73 -18.91 -19.60
C VAL A 141 15.51 -19.74 -18.58
N VAL A 142 15.28 -19.51 -17.28
CA VAL A 142 15.99 -20.23 -16.19
C VAL A 142 15.69 -21.72 -16.22
N GLN A 143 14.43 -22.12 -16.38
CA GLN A 143 14.05 -23.54 -16.45
C GLN A 143 14.64 -24.23 -17.66
N LYS A 144 14.73 -23.53 -18.81
CA LYS A 144 15.39 -24.08 -20.00
C LYS A 144 16.87 -24.38 -19.73
N GLN A 145 17.60 -23.44 -19.13
CA GLN A 145 19.02 -23.63 -18.81
C GLN A 145 19.23 -24.73 -17.77
N LEU A 146 18.42 -24.78 -16.72
CA LEU A 146 18.52 -25.81 -15.69
C LEU A 146 18.27 -27.21 -16.24
N ASN A 147 17.32 -27.38 -17.16
CA ASN A 147 17.05 -28.67 -17.79
C ASN A 147 18.17 -29.07 -18.77
N GLU A 148 18.70 -28.12 -19.55
CA GLU A 148 19.86 -28.38 -20.45
C GLU A 148 21.13 -28.77 -19.66
N GLU A 149 21.37 -28.19 -18.49
CA GLU A 149 22.50 -28.59 -17.62
C GLU A 149 22.30 -29.98 -16.99
N GLU A 150 21.07 -30.36 -16.66
CA GLU A 150 20.75 -31.67 -16.08
C GLU A 150 20.95 -32.79 -17.11
N ASP A 151 20.44 -32.61 -18.34
CA ASP A 151 20.59 -33.59 -19.44
C ASP A 151 22.07 -33.81 -19.82
N ASN A 152 22.89 -32.76 -19.83
CA ASN A 152 24.32 -32.88 -20.16
C ASN A 152 25.12 -33.63 -19.07
N ASN A 153 24.85 -33.35 -17.79
CA ASN A 153 25.52 -34.04 -16.68
C ASN A 153 25.12 -35.52 -16.55
N GLU A 154 23.91 -35.89 -16.97
CA GLU A 154 23.47 -37.28 -16.96
C GLU A 154 24.11 -38.08 -18.11
N SER A 155 24.39 -37.43 -19.26
CA SER A 155 25.06 -38.07 -20.41
C SER A 155 26.57 -38.32 -20.24
N ASP A 156 27.25 -37.60 -19.35
CA ASP A 156 28.68 -37.78 -19.04
C ASP A 156 28.94 -38.92 -18.01
N HIS A 157 27.86 -39.54 -17.49
CA HIS A 157 27.92 -40.59 -16.47
C HIS A 157 27.44 -41.98 -16.93
N GLU A 158 27.14 -42.17 -18.23
CA GLU A 158 26.91 -43.48 -18.87
C GLU A 158 28.14 -43.99 -19.66
#